data_AF-A0AAU4B0T3-F1
#
_entry.id   AF-A0AAU4B0T3-F1
#
_cell.length_a   1.000
_cell.length_b   1.000
_cell.length_c   1.000
_cell.angle_alpha   90.00
_cell.angle_beta   90.00
_cell.angle_gamma   90.00
#
_symmetry.space_group_name_H-M   'P 1'
#
loop_
_entity.id
_entity.type
_entity.pdbx_description
1 polymer ?
#
loop_
_entity_poly.entity_id
_entity_poly.type
_entity_poly.pdbx_seq_one_letter_code
_entity_poly.pdbx_strand_id
1 'polypeptide(L)'
;MSDDVQPTAAEVRAAVEAVKAALDRHLDAIEKRSGEDDPAVHEAFEALASAAESYDELLYDAYDEVTPLEVPTGGSMPEYEGPEEPEAISVLIRRDYTIVAPDRLFSQARHASEDTDGSATATVNAALGVIFGEYEPDEIAQRHKDFGFEEGDSTVWVSAVEPAEPGEWLETPFDQADPHLVVCRFDVSAVFDDELGVLDRD
;
A
#
# COMPACT_ATOMS: atom_id res chain seq x y z
N MET A 1 -8.43 -19.88 -37.32
CA MET A 1 -8.29 -20.71 -36.12
C MET A 1 -6.79 -20.94 -36.00
N SER A 2 -6.14 -20.18 -35.13
CA SER A 2 -4.70 -20.34 -34.87
C SER A 2 -4.50 -21.70 -34.21
N ASP A 3 -3.51 -22.43 -34.69
CA ASP A 3 -3.02 -23.65 -34.09
C ASP A 3 -2.23 -23.21 -32.84
N ASP A 4 -2.90 -23.12 -31.67
CA ASP A 4 -2.20 -22.88 -30.41
C ASP A 4 -1.40 -24.14 -30.10
N VAL A 5 -0.09 -24.05 -30.35
CA VAL A 5 0.85 -25.14 -30.09
C VAL A 5 0.95 -25.30 -28.59
N GLN A 6 0.30 -26.35 -28.09
CA GLN A 6 0.38 -26.76 -26.69
C GLN A 6 1.84 -27.04 -26.30
N PRO A 7 2.33 -26.49 -25.17
CA PRO A 7 3.70 -26.71 -24.74
C PRO A 7 3.97 -28.19 -24.46
N THR A 8 5.17 -28.63 -24.81
CA THR A 8 5.59 -30.02 -24.71
C THR A 8 6.02 -30.36 -23.29
N ALA A 9 5.89 -31.63 -22.91
CA ALA A 9 6.43 -32.13 -21.65
C ALA A 9 7.96 -31.96 -21.51
N ALA A 10 8.69 -31.67 -22.59
CA ALA A 10 10.11 -31.33 -22.53
C ALA A 10 10.33 -29.88 -22.12
N GLU A 11 9.50 -28.95 -22.60
CA GLU A 11 9.53 -27.53 -22.23
C GLU A 11 9.15 -27.33 -20.77
N VAL A 12 8.09 -27.99 -20.28
CA VAL A 12 7.72 -27.93 -18.86
C VAL A 12 8.84 -28.47 -17.96
N ARG A 13 9.52 -29.55 -18.39
CA ARG A 13 10.69 -30.07 -17.68
C ARG A 13 11.87 -29.12 -17.71
N ALA A 14 12.10 -28.42 -18.82
CA ALA A 14 13.17 -27.42 -18.90
C ALA A 14 12.87 -26.23 -17.98
N ALA A 15 11.61 -25.79 -17.91
CA ALA A 15 11.18 -24.68 -17.07
C ALA A 15 11.34 -25.00 -15.57
N VAL A 16 10.93 -26.18 -15.10
CA VAL A 16 11.15 -26.55 -13.69
C VAL A 16 12.65 -26.67 -13.34
N GLU A 17 13.50 -27.09 -14.27
CA GLU A 17 14.95 -27.08 -14.06
C GLU A 17 15.52 -25.65 -14.03
N ALA A 18 14.94 -24.72 -14.80
CA ALA A 18 15.30 -23.30 -14.74
C ALA A 18 14.97 -22.69 -13.37
N VAL A 19 13.80 -23.01 -12.80
CA VAL A 19 13.40 -22.58 -11.45
C VAL A 19 14.39 -23.08 -10.39
N LYS A 20 14.75 -24.37 -10.42
CA LYS A 20 15.73 -24.94 -9.50
C LYS A 20 17.09 -24.23 -9.59
N ALA A 21 17.57 -24.02 -10.81
CA ALA A 21 18.84 -23.34 -11.02
C ALA A 21 18.77 -21.85 -10.59
N ALA A 22 17.61 -21.20 -10.68
CA ALA A 22 17.41 -19.86 -10.18
C ALA A 22 17.37 -19.80 -8.65
N LEU A 23 16.76 -20.79 -7.98
CA LEU A 23 16.82 -20.93 -6.52
C LEU A 23 18.25 -21.08 -6.01
N ASP A 24 19.04 -21.94 -6.65
CA ASP A 24 20.46 -22.11 -6.30
C ASP A 24 21.23 -20.80 -6.47
N ARG A 25 21.03 -20.07 -7.57
CA ARG A 25 21.66 -18.77 -7.82
C ARG A 25 21.25 -17.70 -6.81
N HIS A 26 19.98 -17.67 -6.43
CA HIS A 26 19.46 -16.72 -5.44
C HIS A 26 20.05 -16.98 -4.05
N LEU A 27 20.12 -18.25 -3.62
CA LEU A 27 20.79 -18.62 -2.37
C LEU A 27 22.28 -18.23 -2.41
N ASP A 28 22.96 -18.56 -3.50
CA ASP A 28 24.37 -18.21 -3.72
C ASP A 28 24.62 -16.69 -3.63
N ALA A 29 23.71 -15.87 -4.14
CA ALA A 29 23.80 -14.41 -4.05
C ALA A 29 23.61 -13.92 -2.61
N ILE A 30 22.64 -14.47 -1.88
CA ILE A 30 22.40 -14.16 -0.47
C ILE A 30 23.61 -14.51 0.40
N GLU A 31 24.20 -15.68 0.19
CA GLU A 31 25.37 -16.15 0.96
C GLU A 31 26.63 -15.29 0.70
N LYS A 32 26.70 -14.65 -0.47
CA LYS A 32 27.84 -13.80 -0.89
C LYS A 32 27.56 -12.30 -0.74
N ARG A 33 26.41 -11.90 -0.19
CA ARG A 33 25.98 -10.50 -0.14
C ARG A 33 26.98 -9.62 0.60
N SER A 34 27.19 -8.43 0.09
CA SER A 34 28.12 -7.42 0.59
C SER A 34 27.46 -6.34 1.46
N GLY A 35 26.14 -6.33 1.54
CA GLY A 35 25.33 -5.39 2.33
C GLY A 35 23.85 -5.81 2.40
N GLU A 36 23.01 -4.99 3.04
CA GLU A 36 21.55 -5.20 3.11
C GLU A 36 20.86 -4.97 1.75
N ASP A 37 21.33 -3.99 0.96
CA ASP A 37 20.83 -3.65 -0.39
C ASP A 37 21.79 -4.11 -1.50
N ASP A 38 22.17 -5.39 -1.50
CA ASP A 38 23.08 -5.90 -2.54
C ASP A 38 22.36 -6.07 -3.89
N PRO A 39 22.78 -5.36 -4.96
CA PRO A 39 22.13 -5.44 -6.26
C PRO A 39 22.17 -6.86 -6.86
N ALA A 40 23.18 -7.67 -6.53
CA ALA A 40 23.26 -9.04 -7.03
C ALA A 40 22.17 -9.95 -6.42
N VAL A 41 21.73 -9.66 -5.19
CA VAL A 41 20.61 -10.37 -4.57
C VAL A 41 19.30 -9.99 -5.25
N HIS A 42 19.11 -8.69 -5.53
CA HIS A 42 17.93 -8.21 -6.24
C HIS A 42 17.84 -8.77 -7.66
N GLU A 43 18.93 -8.73 -8.44
CA GLU A 43 18.97 -9.35 -9.78
C GLU A 43 18.67 -10.85 -9.75
N ALA A 44 19.18 -11.58 -8.75
CA ALA A 44 18.92 -13.00 -8.60
C ALA A 44 17.47 -13.30 -8.18
N PHE A 45 16.85 -12.40 -7.40
CA PHE A 45 15.44 -12.46 -7.03
C PHE A 45 14.53 -12.29 -8.26
N GLU A 46 14.76 -11.24 -9.07
CA GLU A 46 14.00 -11.00 -10.32
C GLU A 46 14.12 -12.17 -11.29
N ALA A 47 15.33 -12.73 -11.44
CA ALA A 47 15.57 -13.91 -12.28
C ALA A 47 14.84 -15.17 -11.76
N LEU A 48 14.67 -15.30 -10.44
CA LEU A 48 13.90 -16.39 -9.83
C LEU A 48 12.40 -16.21 -10.06
N ALA A 49 11.88 -15.00 -9.86
CA ALA A 49 10.48 -14.66 -10.11
C ALA A 49 10.09 -14.97 -11.56
N SER A 50 10.86 -14.46 -12.53
CA SER A 50 10.62 -14.70 -13.96
C SER A 50 10.67 -16.19 -14.32
N ALA A 51 11.60 -16.96 -13.74
CA ALA A 51 11.67 -18.40 -13.97
C ALA A 51 10.46 -19.14 -13.39
N ALA A 52 9.96 -18.72 -12.23
CA ALA A 52 8.78 -19.30 -11.60
C ALA A 52 7.51 -19.02 -12.41
N GLU A 53 7.30 -17.78 -12.84
CA GLU A 53 6.17 -17.40 -13.71
C GLU A 53 6.17 -18.19 -15.03
N SER A 54 7.32 -18.28 -15.69
CA SER A 54 7.46 -19.05 -16.94
C SER A 54 7.14 -20.53 -16.75
N TYR A 55 7.49 -21.10 -15.59
CA TYR A 55 7.14 -22.48 -15.26
C TYR A 55 5.64 -22.63 -15.00
N ASP A 56 5.03 -21.70 -14.28
CA ASP A 56 3.60 -21.72 -13.96
C ASP A 56 2.74 -21.61 -15.23
N GLU A 57 3.09 -20.70 -16.15
CA GLU A 57 2.43 -20.56 -17.46
C GLU A 57 2.49 -21.86 -18.27
N LEU A 58 3.69 -22.44 -18.42
CA LEU A 58 3.86 -23.69 -19.15
C LEU A 58 3.19 -24.89 -18.47
N LEU A 59 3.12 -24.89 -17.14
CA LEU A 59 2.45 -25.92 -16.35
C LEU A 59 0.93 -25.84 -16.55
N TYR A 60 0.38 -24.63 -16.52
CA TYR A 60 -1.03 -24.37 -16.76
C TYR A 60 -1.42 -24.75 -18.18
N ASP A 61 -0.67 -24.29 -19.18
CA ASP A 61 -0.96 -24.59 -20.58
C ASP A 61 -0.93 -26.09 -20.88
N ALA A 62 0.07 -26.82 -20.35
CA ALA A 62 0.23 -28.25 -20.64
C ALA A 62 -0.66 -29.16 -19.80
N TYR A 63 -1.02 -28.76 -18.58
CA TYR A 63 -1.63 -29.64 -17.59
C TYR A 63 -2.87 -29.07 -16.87
N ASP A 64 -3.24 -27.80 -17.10
CA ASP A 64 -4.33 -27.09 -16.42
C ASP A 64 -4.14 -27.05 -14.89
N GLU A 65 -2.87 -26.96 -14.45
CA GLU A 65 -2.46 -26.95 -13.04
C GLU A 65 -1.60 -25.72 -12.75
N VAL A 66 -1.68 -25.21 -11.53
CA VAL A 66 -0.91 -24.06 -11.05
C VAL A 66 -0.10 -24.43 -9.81
N THR A 67 1.03 -23.76 -9.62
CA THR A 67 1.83 -23.89 -8.41
C THR A 67 1.25 -23.06 -7.27
N PRO A 68 1.46 -23.48 -6.00
CA PRO A 68 1.06 -22.66 -4.85
C PRO A 68 2.04 -21.51 -4.56
N LEU A 69 2.97 -21.21 -5.48
CA LEU A 69 4.01 -20.20 -5.32
C LEU A 69 3.53 -18.89 -5.95
N GLU A 70 3.18 -17.92 -5.13
CA GLU A 70 2.88 -16.57 -5.59
C GLU A 70 4.16 -15.74 -5.56
N VAL A 71 4.55 -15.17 -6.70
CA VAL A 71 5.52 -14.07 -6.72
C VAL A 71 4.77 -12.88 -6.13
N PRO A 72 5.29 -12.22 -5.07
CA PRO A 72 4.75 -10.95 -4.67
C PRO A 72 4.91 -10.01 -5.86
N THR A 73 3.85 -9.78 -6.63
CA THR A 73 3.70 -8.56 -7.39
C THR A 73 3.66 -7.52 -6.29
N GLY A 74 4.82 -6.98 -5.94
CA GLY A 74 4.89 -5.87 -5.03
C GLY A 74 3.83 -4.89 -5.50
N GLY A 75 3.16 -4.22 -4.58
CA GLY A 75 2.57 -2.93 -4.92
C GLY A 75 3.69 -1.94 -5.27
N SER A 76 4.62 -2.32 -6.17
CA SER A 76 5.62 -1.45 -6.74
C SER A 76 4.81 -0.40 -7.44
N MET A 77 4.79 0.76 -6.79
CA MET A 77 4.39 1.98 -7.46
C MET A 77 5.08 2.00 -8.82
N PRO A 78 4.41 2.49 -9.88
CA PRO A 78 5.09 2.69 -11.14
C PRO A 78 6.36 3.52 -10.91
N GLU A 79 7.35 3.34 -11.79
CA GLU A 79 8.61 4.08 -11.70
C GLU A 79 8.32 5.58 -11.59
N TYR A 80 9.05 6.28 -10.71
CA TYR A 80 8.89 7.72 -10.55
C TYR A 80 9.33 8.43 -11.84
N GLU A 81 8.39 9.12 -12.49
CA GLU A 81 8.61 9.84 -13.76
C GLU A 81 8.77 11.36 -13.56
N GLY A 82 8.80 11.84 -12.31
CA GLY A 82 8.91 13.27 -11.98
C GLY A 82 10.33 13.84 -12.00
N PRO A 83 10.50 15.15 -11.68
CA PRO A 83 11.81 15.79 -11.63
C PRO A 83 12.71 15.25 -10.51
N GLU A 84 14.03 15.21 -10.71
CA GLU A 84 15.01 14.81 -9.69
C GLU A 84 15.00 15.77 -8.48
N GLU A 85 14.75 17.06 -8.71
CA GLU A 85 14.66 18.11 -7.69
C GLU A 85 13.27 18.79 -7.76
N PRO A 86 12.24 18.27 -7.08
CA PRO A 86 10.91 18.89 -7.10
C PRO A 86 10.90 20.21 -6.31
N GLU A 87 10.39 21.27 -6.94
CA GLU A 87 10.26 22.60 -6.30
C GLU A 87 9.07 22.66 -5.32
N ALA A 88 8.08 21.78 -5.47
CA ALA A 88 6.92 21.66 -4.60
C ALA A 88 6.45 20.21 -4.47
N ILE A 89 5.80 19.89 -3.34
CA ILE A 89 5.27 18.56 -3.04
C ILE A 89 3.83 18.63 -2.50
N SER A 90 3.06 17.58 -2.77
CA SER A 90 1.78 17.29 -2.14
C SER A 90 1.93 16.05 -1.25
N VAL A 91 1.38 16.10 -0.03
CA VAL A 91 1.37 14.98 0.91
C VAL A 91 -0.06 14.48 1.08
N LEU A 92 -0.34 13.28 0.58
CA LEU A 92 -1.65 12.64 0.70
C LEU A 92 -1.59 11.61 1.81
N ILE A 93 -2.47 11.76 2.80
CA ILE A 93 -2.54 10.86 3.94
C ILE A 93 -3.90 10.17 3.93
N ARG A 94 -3.88 8.85 3.75
CA ARG A 94 -5.03 7.98 4.00
C ARG A 94 -4.90 7.38 5.40
N ARG A 95 -5.92 7.57 6.22
CA ARG A 95 -6.07 6.94 7.53
C ARG A 95 -7.42 6.23 7.56
N ASP A 96 -7.40 4.92 7.73
CA ASP A 96 -8.61 4.14 7.83
C ASP A 96 -9.05 4.02 9.30
N TYR A 97 -10.35 4.12 9.55
CA TYR A 97 -10.91 3.98 10.89
C TYR A 97 -12.13 3.08 10.88
N THR A 98 -12.24 2.22 11.90
CA THR A 98 -13.47 1.50 12.22
C THR A 98 -14.23 2.24 13.31
N ILE A 99 -15.54 2.48 13.12
CA ILE A 99 -16.37 3.08 14.17
C ILE A 99 -16.80 2.00 15.15
N VAL A 100 -16.12 1.92 16.30
CA VAL A 100 -16.35 0.89 17.33
C VAL A 100 -17.21 1.38 18.48
N ALA A 101 -17.29 2.70 18.71
CA ALA A 101 -18.10 3.29 19.78
C ALA A 101 -18.90 4.52 19.31
N PRO A 102 -20.01 4.32 18.55
CA PRO A 102 -20.83 5.41 18.02
C PRO A 102 -21.34 6.39 19.09
N ASP A 103 -21.60 5.93 20.31
CA ASP A 103 -22.07 6.80 21.41
C ASP A 103 -21.05 7.89 21.77
N ARG A 104 -19.75 7.60 21.64
CA ARG A 104 -18.68 8.59 21.85
C ARG A 104 -18.69 9.63 20.74
N LEU A 105 -18.78 9.18 19.49
CA LEU A 105 -18.91 10.04 18.31
C LEU A 105 -20.08 11.03 18.47
N PHE A 106 -21.27 10.52 18.84
CA PHE A 106 -22.45 11.36 19.07
C PHE A 106 -22.26 12.34 20.22
N SER A 107 -21.58 11.93 21.29
CA SER A 107 -21.35 12.80 22.44
C SER A 107 -20.39 13.92 22.10
N GLN A 108 -19.30 13.63 21.39
CA GLN A 108 -18.36 14.65 20.90
C GLN A 108 -19.04 15.60 19.92
N ALA A 109 -19.82 15.10 18.97
CA ALA A 109 -20.51 15.94 18.00
C ALA A 109 -21.55 16.87 18.66
N ARG A 110 -22.23 16.42 19.73
CA ARG A 110 -23.12 17.29 20.52
C ARG A 110 -22.35 18.37 21.28
N HIS A 111 -21.15 18.06 21.76
CA HIS A 111 -20.30 19.04 22.43
C HIS A 111 -19.75 20.09 21.44
N ALA A 112 -19.38 19.66 20.23
CA ALA A 112 -18.82 20.53 19.19
C ALA A 112 -19.87 21.44 18.52
N SER A 113 -21.09 20.94 18.27
CA SER A 113 -22.08 21.65 17.46
C SER A 113 -22.79 22.82 18.15
N GLU A 114 -22.64 23.01 19.47
CA GLU A 114 -23.41 23.96 20.32
C GLU A 114 -24.95 23.92 20.12
N ASP A 115 -25.46 22.93 19.36
CA ASP A 115 -26.75 23.00 18.69
C ASP A 115 -27.86 22.40 19.57
N THR A 116 -28.91 23.17 19.82
CA THR A 116 -29.99 22.79 20.74
C THR A 116 -31.01 21.84 20.10
N ASP A 117 -31.02 21.71 18.76
CA ASP A 117 -32.10 21.04 18.01
C ASP A 117 -31.80 19.58 17.61
N GLY A 118 -30.67 19.01 18.06
CA GLY A 118 -30.34 17.58 17.96
C GLY A 118 -30.12 17.00 16.54
N SER A 119 -30.50 17.73 15.49
CA SER A 119 -30.45 17.31 14.08
C SER A 119 -29.03 17.01 13.59
N ALA A 120 -28.03 17.82 14.01
CA ALA A 120 -26.61 17.65 13.67
C ALA A 120 -25.98 16.36 14.24
N THR A 121 -26.69 15.65 15.13
CA THR A 121 -26.25 14.36 15.70
C THR A 121 -27.26 13.24 15.53
N ALA A 122 -28.26 13.43 14.66
CA ALA A 122 -29.32 12.44 14.45
C ALA A 122 -28.82 11.15 13.77
N THR A 123 -27.68 11.22 13.07
CA THR A 123 -27.08 10.09 12.35
C THR A 123 -25.57 10.09 12.50
N VAL A 124 -24.94 8.93 12.32
CA VAL A 124 -23.47 8.80 12.32
C VAL A 124 -22.85 9.73 11.28
N ASN A 125 -23.40 9.80 10.07
CA ASN A 125 -22.90 10.68 9.01
C ASN A 125 -22.94 12.17 9.38
N ALA A 126 -24.03 12.61 10.03
CA ALA A 126 -24.13 13.99 10.51
C ALA A 126 -23.09 14.28 11.60
N ALA A 127 -22.91 13.35 12.54
CA ALA A 127 -21.92 13.47 13.60
C ALA A 127 -20.48 13.48 13.03
N LEU A 128 -20.18 12.65 12.03
CA LEU A 128 -18.90 12.68 11.31
C LEU A 128 -18.68 14.05 10.66
N GLY A 129 -19.69 14.60 9.97
CA GLY A 129 -19.61 15.91 9.36
C GLY A 129 -19.32 17.02 10.37
N VAL A 130 -19.87 16.94 11.58
CA VAL A 130 -19.56 17.88 12.67
C VAL A 130 -18.11 17.71 13.13
N ILE A 131 -17.66 16.49 13.42
CA ILE A 131 -16.30 16.25 13.92
C ILE A 131 -15.25 16.69 12.90
N PHE A 132 -15.38 16.27 11.63
CA PHE A 132 -14.42 16.63 10.58
C PHE A 132 -14.55 18.08 10.09
N GLY A 133 -15.63 18.78 10.47
CA GLY A 133 -15.78 20.21 10.22
C GLY A 133 -15.21 21.09 11.34
N GLU A 134 -15.20 20.60 12.59
CA GLU A 134 -14.76 21.35 13.77
C GLU A 134 -13.29 21.09 14.12
N TYR A 135 -12.81 19.85 13.97
CA TYR A 135 -11.46 19.45 14.40
C TYR A 135 -10.50 19.30 13.22
N GLU A 136 -9.24 19.65 13.46
CA GLU A 136 -8.18 19.43 12.48
C GLU A 136 -7.91 17.93 12.28
N PRO A 137 -7.53 17.47 11.07
CA PRO A 137 -7.29 16.06 10.80
C PRO A 137 -6.27 15.39 11.73
N ASP A 138 -5.23 16.12 12.14
CA ASP A 138 -4.20 15.59 13.06
C ASP A 138 -4.69 15.53 14.51
N GLU A 139 -5.59 16.42 14.93
CA GLU A 139 -6.25 16.30 16.22
C GLU A 139 -7.15 15.06 16.26
N ILE A 140 -7.93 14.84 15.19
CA ILE A 140 -8.76 13.65 15.05
C ILE A 140 -7.89 12.39 15.10
N ALA A 141 -6.75 12.37 14.41
CA ALA A 141 -5.83 11.25 14.43
C ALA A 141 -5.26 10.99 15.84
N GLN A 142 -4.83 12.03 16.56
CA GLN A 142 -4.29 11.88 17.91
C GLN A 142 -5.36 11.43 18.93
N ARG A 143 -6.62 11.82 18.73
CA ARG A 143 -7.71 11.59 19.67
C ARG A 143 -8.78 10.63 19.13
N HIS A 144 -8.45 9.79 18.15
CA HIS A 144 -9.41 8.94 17.43
C HIS A 144 -10.29 8.09 18.37
N LYS A 145 -9.71 7.59 19.48
CA LYS A 145 -10.43 6.81 20.51
C LYS A 145 -11.48 7.63 21.28
N ASP A 146 -11.28 8.94 21.44
CA ASP A 146 -12.25 9.85 22.07
C ASP A 146 -13.48 10.03 21.19
N PHE A 147 -13.31 9.94 19.86
CA PHE A 147 -14.38 9.96 18.87
C PHE A 147 -15.02 8.59 18.64
N GLY A 148 -14.51 7.54 19.28
CA GLY A 148 -15.04 6.18 19.16
C GLY A 148 -14.57 5.44 17.91
N PHE A 149 -13.43 5.86 17.36
CA PHE A 149 -12.74 5.18 16.26
C PHE A 149 -11.69 4.21 16.80
N GLU A 150 -11.49 3.13 16.06
CA GLU A 150 -10.33 2.26 16.12
C GLU A 150 -9.51 2.46 14.84
N GLU A 151 -8.21 2.59 14.95
CA GLU A 151 -7.30 2.80 13.83
C GLU A 151 -7.17 1.52 12.98
N GLY A 152 -7.23 1.68 11.67
CA GLY A 152 -6.98 0.63 10.68
C GLY A 152 -5.63 0.84 10.00
N ASP A 153 -5.55 0.49 8.72
CA ASP A 153 -4.34 0.75 7.94
C ASP A 153 -4.20 2.24 7.60
N SER A 154 -2.96 2.69 7.42
CA SER A 154 -2.67 4.04 6.94
C SER A 154 -1.60 4.02 5.85
N THR A 155 -1.70 5.00 4.96
CA THR A 155 -0.76 5.19 3.85
C THR A 155 -0.47 6.67 3.69
N VAL A 156 0.81 7.00 3.55
CA VAL A 156 1.27 8.36 3.21
C VAL A 156 1.93 8.32 1.85
N TRP A 157 1.45 9.17 0.93
CA TRP A 157 2.08 9.42 -0.37
C TRP A 157 2.66 10.82 -0.38
N VAL A 158 3.90 10.94 -0.84
CA VAL A 158 4.54 12.22 -1.16
C VAL A 158 4.70 12.28 -2.66
N SER A 159 4.08 13.27 -3.30
CA SER A 159 4.12 13.44 -4.75
C SER A 159 4.74 14.77 -5.14
N ALA A 160 5.52 14.77 -6.22
CA ALA A 160 6.02 15.99 -6.83
C ALA A 160 4.89 16.71 -7.59
N VAL A 161 4.82 18.04 -7.45
CA VAL A 161 3.80 18.87 -8.11
C VAL A 161 4.40 20.19 -8.62
N GLU A 162 3.68 20.86 -9.51
CA GLU A 162 4.04 22.20 -9.96
C GLU A 162 3.73 23.25 -8.88
N PRO A 163 4.59 24.26 -8.66
CA PRO A 163 4.27 25.37 -7.78
C PRO A 163 3.03 26.14 -8.26
N ALA A 164 2.01 26.25 -7.41
CA ALA A 164 0.75 26.92 -7.71
C ALA A 164 0.49 28.14 -6.79
N GLU A 165 -0.35 29.08 -7.24
CA GLU A 165 -0.75 30.24 -6.45
C GLU A 165 -1.69 29.84 -5.29
N PRO A 166 -1.78 30.64 -4.21
CA PRO A 166 -2.69 30.37 -3.10
C PRO A 166 -4.14 30.20 -3.57
N GLY A 167 -4.72 29.02 -3.33
CA GLY A 167 -6.09 28.67 -3.72
C GLY A 167 -6.20 27.75 -4.93
N GLU A 168 -5.23 27.75 -5.85
CA GLU A 168 -5.20 26.85 -7.02
C GLU A 168 -5.05 25.38 -6.59
N TRP A 169 -4.34 25.17 -5.48
CA TRP A 169 -4.18 23.86 -4.82
C TRP A 169 -5.51 23.21 -4.38
N LEU A 170 -6.59 24.00 -4.26
CA LEU A 170 -7.88 23.53 -3.75
C LEU A 170 -8.89 23.20 -4.86
N GLU A 171 -8.58 23.44 -6.14
CA GLU A 171 -9.54 23.23 -7.23
C GLU A 171 -9.81 21.74 -7.50
N THR A 172 -8.77 20.91 -7.54
CA THR A 172 -8.85 19.47 -7.82
C THR A 172 -7.92 18.65 -6.92
N PRO A 173 -8.10 18.70 -5.59
CA PRO A 173 -7.12 18.21 -4.60
C PRO A 173 -6.83 16.71 -4.67
N PHE A 174 -7.67 15.92 -5.35
CA PHE A 174 -7.52 14.47 -5.48
C PHE A 174 -7.24 13.99 -6.91
N ASP A 175 -7.32 14.87 -7.92
CA ASP A 175 -6.98 14.52 -9.31
C ASP A 175 -5.44 14.40 -9.47
N GLN A 176 -4.68 14.96 -8.53
CA GLN A 176 -3.21 14.95 -8.51
C GLN A 176 -2.62 13.65 -7.94
N ALA A 177 -3.44 12.71 -7.48
CA ALA A 177 -2.98 11.42 -6.96
C ALA A 177 -2.56 10.48 -8.10
N ASP A 178 -1.55 10.88 -8.88
CA ASP A 178 -0.92 10.06 -9.92
C ASP A 178 0.17 9.17 -9.30
N PRO A 179 0.03 7.83 -9.36
CA PRO A 179 1.05 6.91 -8.87
C PRO A 179 2.46 7.13 -9.46
N HIS A 180 2.59 7.64 -10.70
CA HIS A 180 3.89 7.87 -11.36
C HIS A 180 4.65 9.09 -10.80
N LEU A 181 3.96 9.98 -10.08
CA LEU A 181 4.56 11.17 -9.47
C LEU A 181 4.84 11.01 -7.98
N VAL A 182 4.58 9.82 -7.42
CA VAL A 182 4.87 9.52 -6.02
C VAL A 182 6.38 9.34 -5.82
N VAL A 183 6.98 10.30 -5.13
CA VAL A 183 8.39 10.29 -4.71
C VAL A 183 8.62 9.18 -3.67
N CYS A 184 7.71 9.04 -2.71
CA CYS A 184 7.77 7.97 -1.73
C CYS A 184 6.40 7.62 -1.15
N ARG A 185 6.25 6.35 -0.76
CA ARG A 185 5.07 5.77 -0.13
C ARG A 185 5.47 5.10 1.18
N PHE A 186 4.73 5.39 2.24
CA PHE A 186 4.86 4.73 3.53
C PHE A 186 3.53 4.06 3.87
N ASP A 187 3.54 2.74 4.01
CA ASP A 187 2.38 1.97 4.47
C ASP A 187 2.62 1.52 5.91
N VAL A 188 1.65 1.76 6.78
CA VAL A 188 1.64 1.28 8.16
C VAL A 188 0.37 0.47 8.35
N SER A 189 0.52 -0.79 8.73
CA SER A 189 -0.62 -1.62 9.12
C SER A 189 -0.72 -1.69 10.63
N ALA A 190 -1.92 -1.50 11.17
CA ALA A 190 -2.20 -1.63 12.59
C ALA A 190 -1.87 -3.04 13.13
N VAL A 191 -1.90 -4.08 12.29
CA VAL A 191 -1.59 -5.46 12.68
C VAL A 191 -0.10 -5.66 12.96
N PHE A 192 0.78 -4.99 12.21
CA PHE A 192 2.23 -5.11 12.35
C PHE A 192 2.82 -4.17 13.41
N ASP A 193 2.14 -3.05 13.71
CA ASP A 193 2.56 -2.11 14.76
C ASP A 193 2.42 -2.71 16.17
N ASP A 194 1.35 -3.51 16.39
CA ASP A 194 1.15 -4.27 17.64
C ASP A 194 2.24 -5.33 17.90
N GLU A 195 2.88 -5.89 16.86
CA GLU A 195 3.97 -6.87 17.02
C GLU A 195 5.32 -6.22 17.39
N LEU A 196 5.59 -4.99 16.93
CA LEU A 196 6.82 -4.25 17.23
C LEU A 196 6.86 -3.71 18.66
N GLY A 197 5.71 -3.37 19.25
CA GLY A 197 5.61 -2.93 20.65
C GLY A 197 5.92 -4.01 21.70
N VAL A 198 5.96 -5.30 21.30
CA VAL A 198 6.24 -6.43 22.21
C VAL A 198 7.74 -6.72 22.33
N LEU A 199 8.56 -6.23 21.39
CA LEU A 199 10.00 -6.53 21.33
C LEU A 199 10.88 -5.56 22.13
N ASP A 200 10.32 -4.49 22.70
CA ASP A 200 11.07 -3.46 23.44
C ASP A 200 10.87 -3.54 24.96
N ARG A 201 10.77 -4.76 25.50
CA ARG A 201 10.87 -5.03 26.94
C ARG A 201 12.04 -5.97 27.22
N ASP A 202 13.23 -5.40 27.34
CA ASP A 202 14.29 -5.88 28.25
C ASP A 202 15.06 -4.70 28.87
#